data_AF-A0A7H4GJM1-F1
#
_entry.id   AF-A0A7H4GJM1-F1
#
_cell.length_a   1.000
_cell.length_b   1.000
_cell.length_c   1.000
_cell.angle_alpha   90.00
_cell.angle_beta   90.00
_cell.angle_gamma   90.00
#
_symmetry.space_group_name_H-M   'P 1'
#
loop_
_entity.id
_entity.type
_entity.pdbx_description
1 polymer ?
#
loop_
_entity_poly.entity_id
_entity_poly.type
_entity_poly.pdbx_seq_one_letter_code
_entity_poly.pdbx_strand_id
1 'polypeptide(L)'
;MHYPDFSSTHEKTWHANGRQASLTAPHGTTYSFSWDEVDRLQSVVIPGEGVIAYSEYQWHQPTRIEFPGGTVREDSYDGLQRHTGIRVTNAADQTLMDYAYTWNETGNITEKATEHGPYQYGYDPIDRLIEAEYPTFSAEEWTYDPLGNRITDASTGEQEWQYNDNNELLSSVEYTYAYDENGSLIAEYHPDGTLYRGHEYNAETRLSAVRDGQGELMAEYTYDPFGRRVSKTVYDPPGANPETTWYFYSDQGLMAELDETGNPLDFYLFPPDGLWSTDPILRRSEGSYYYYQTDHLGTPQQLIDRSGNLVHSREMRAFGEVAQSGMEDRWRFPGQLESGETGLYYNYFRDYEPGTGRYVQSDPIGLRGGVNVFVYGHMSPTFYTDPLGLYNPERGHPDFEHPGYPWTDHEEDDFSACEYYSDVHEKVGCRYHSFAYDTCTGTGFNRSSFRSRGATPFLRACNLALNRSRVRANDRNCIRRCLVREDQKARNDPECRTGPGSCPMEEGCTLTRCIDSYHDQCFEECGMNPRCYGGNYFSYPNDDGR
;
A
#
# COMPACT_ATOMS: atom_id res chain seq x y z
N MET A 1 -4.65 -20.62 8.20
CA MET A 1 -5.29 -19.47 8.85
C MET A 1 -6.10 -19.99 10.01
N HIS A 2 -5.60 -19.78 11.22
CA HIS A 2 -6.40 -19.88 12.43
C HIS A 2 -7.07 -18.51 12.57
N TYR A 3 -8.38 -18.43 12.37
CA TYR A 3 -9.14 -17.21 12.62
C TYR A 3 -9.45 -17.12 14.11
N PRO A 4 -9.63 -15.92 14.68
CA PRO A 4 -9.93 -15.79 16.09
C PRO A 4 -11.33 -16.36 16.40
N ASP A 5 -11.52 -16.83 17.62
CA ASP A 5 -12.81 -17.34 18.13
C ASP A 5 -13.75 -16.21 18.59
N PHE A 6 -13.47 -14.95 18.26
CA PHE A 6 -14.30 -13.78 18.57
C PHE A 6 -14.76 -13.05 17.30
N SER A 7 -15.77 -12.20 17.43
CA SER A 7 -16.23 -11.30 16.38
C SER A 7 -16.17 -9.85 16.84
N SER A 8 -15.71 -8.95 15.97
CA SER A 8 -15.71 -7.51 16.19
C SER A 8 -16.42 -6.81 15.04
N THR A 9 -17.16 -5.74 15.33
CA THR A 9 -17.97 -5.00 14.36
C THR A 9 -17.77 -3.50 14.51
N HIS A 10 -17.92 -2.79 13.39
CA HIS A 10 -18.15 -1.36 13.38
C HIS A 10 -19.38 -1.06 12.52
N GLU A 11 -20.03 0.07 12.77
CA GLU A 11 -21.20 0.52 12.02
C GLU A 11 -20.95 1.94 11.53
N LYS A 12 -21.39 2.24 10.30
CA LYS A 12 -21.40 3.60 9.78
C LYS A 12 -22.80 3.98 9.34
N THR A 13 -23.13 5.25 9.54
CA THR A 13 -24.32 5.86 8.93
C THR A 13 -23.90 7.02 8.03
N TRP A 14 -24.77 7.37 7.09
CA TRP A 14 -24.48 8.34 6.03
C TRP A 14 -25.61 9.37 5.94
N HIS A 15 -25.23 10.60 5.64
CA HIS A 15 -26.16 11.62 5.18
C HIS A 15 -26.59 11.33 3.73
N ALA A 16 -27.69 11.96 3.29
CA ALA A 16 -28.24 11.73 1.95
C ALA A 16 -27.28 12.16 0.81
N ASN A 17 -26.34 13.06 1.08
CA ASN A 17 -25.28 13.50 0.15
C ASN A 17 -24.05 12.56 0.15
N GLY A 18 -24.08 11.42 0.86
CA GLY A 18 -22.98 10.47 0.91
C GLY A 18 -21.88 10.81 1.91
N ARG A 19 -22.01 11.89 2.69
CA ARG A 19 -21.06 12.19 3.78
C ARG A 19 -21.30 11.31 5.00
N GLN A 20 -20.22 10.84 5.63
CA GLN A 20 -20.33 10.00 6.82
C GLN A 20 -20.99 10.77 7.96
N ALA A 21 -22.08 10.25 8.51
CA ALA A 21 -22.83 10.89 9.60
C ALA A 21 -22.39 10.36 10.97
N SER A 22 -22.11 9.06 11.07
CA SER A 22 -21.60 8.46 12.31
C SER A 22 -20.72 7.24 12.06
N LEU A 23 -19.91 6.91 13.06
CA LEU A 23 -19.13 5.69 13.16
C LEU A 23 -19.29 5.12 14.58
N THR A 24 -19.84 3.92 14.72
CA THR A 24 -19.81 3.15 15.96
C THR A 24 -18.62 2.20 15.91
N ALA A 25 -17.67 2.40 16.82
CA ALA A 25 -16.44 1.63 16.91
C ALA A 25 -16.63 0.28 17.64
N PRO A 26 -15.67 -0.65 17.55
CA PRO A 26 -15.73 -1.95 18.25
C PRO A 26 -15.97 -1.90 19.75
N HIS A 27 -15.53 -0.82 20.42
CA HIS A 27 -15.75 -0.61 21.85
C HIS A 27 -17.14 -0.04 22.17
N GLY A 28 -18.03 0.12 21.18
CA GLY A 28 -19.42 0.54 21.34
C GLY A 28 -19.65 2.05 21.36
N THR A 29 -18.60 2.88 21.32
CA THR A 29 -18.76 4.34 21.24
C THR A 29 -19.09 4.78 19.82
N THR A 30 -20.11 5.63 19.70
CA THR A 30 -20.51 6.24 18.43
C THR A 30 -19.97 7.66 18.32
N TYR A 31 -19.12 7.89 17.32
CA TYR A 31 -18.62 9.21 16.91
C TYR A 31 -19.58 9.79 15.88
N SER A 32 -19.94 11.06 16.01
CA SER A 32 -20.82 11.75 15.05
C SER A 32 -20.07 12.85 14.32
N PHE A 33 -20.25 12.94 13.01
CA PHE A 33 -19.60 13.90 12.15
C PHE A 33 -20.63 14.93 11.68
N SER A 34 -20.24 16.20 11.60
CA SER A 34 -21.03 17.23 10.95
C SER A 34 -20.24 17.88 9.82
N TRP A 35 -20.96 18.37 8.83
CA TRP A 35 -20.41 18.90 7.59
C TRP A 35 -21.09 20.25 7.31
N ASP A 36 -20.34 21.20 6.77
CA ASP A 36 -20.91 22.48 6.36
C ASP A 36 -21.67 22.39 5.02
N GLU A 37 -22.23 23.52 4.56
CA GLU A 37 -23.04 23.58 3.33
C GLU A 37 -22.24 23.27 2.05
N VAL A 38 -20.91 23.25 2.12
CA VAL A 38 -20.00 22.91 1.00
C VAL A 38 -19.23 21.63 1.28
N ASP A 39 -19.82 20.76 2.12
CA ASP A 39 -19.36 19.40 2.38
C ASP A 39 -17.94 19.31 3.00
N ARG A 40 -17.54 20.29 3.81
CA ARG A 40 -16.29 20.24 4.62
C ARG A 40 -16.59 19.79 6.05
N LEU A 41 -15.72 18.93 6.61
CA LEU A 41 -15.89 18.38 7.96
C LEU A 41 -15.85 19.50 8.99
N GLN A 42 -16.96 19.79 9.66
CA GLN A 42 -17.11 20.87 10.64
C GLN A 42 -16.90 20.41 12.09
N SER A 43 -17.27 19.17 12.42
CA SER A 43 -17.05 18.66 13.79
C SER A 43 -17.00 17.14 13.90
N VAL A 44 -16.27 16.65 14.90
CA VAL A 44 -16.35 15.27 15.40
C VAL A 44 -16.80 15.29 16.85
N VAL A 45 -17.99 14.74 17.13
CA VAL A 45 -18.53 14.61 18.50
C VAL A 45 -18.06 13.29 19.10
N ILE A 46 -17.46 13.38 20.28
CA ILE A 46 -16.94 12.24 21.04
C ILE A 46 -17.74 12.13 22.35
N PRO A 47 -18.62 11.13 22.50
CA PRO A 47 -19.48 11.00 23.67
C PRO A 47 -18.70 10.97 24.99
N GLY A 48 -19.06 11.87 25.92
CA GLY A 48 -18.41 11.99 27.24
C GLY A 48 -17.13 12.85 27.25
N GLU A 49 -16.53 13.09 26.09
CA GLU A 49 -15.26 13.82 25.96
C GLU A 49 -15.46 15.26 25.51
N GLY A 50 -16.22 15.48 24.44
CA GLY A 50 -16.43 16.81 23.87
C GLY A 50 -16.56 16.77 22.35
N VAL A 51 -16.13 17.86 21.72
CA VAL A 51 -16.19 18.04 20.27
C VAL A 51 -14.83 18.46 19.78
N ILE A 52 -14.36 17.86 18.69
CA ILE A 52 -13.30 18.43 17.85
C ILE A 52 -13.99 19.31 16.82
N ALA A 53 -13.73 20.62 16.82
CA ALA A 53 -14.37 21.58 15.93
C ALA A 53 -13.36 22.08 14.89
N TYR A 54 -13.77 22.08 13.62
CA TYR A 54 -12.98 22.56 12.50
C TYR A 54 -13.63 23.84 11.99
N SER A 55 -12.82 24.88 11.81
CA SER A 55 -13.29 26.23 11.53
C SER A 55 -12.27 27.01 10.72
N GLU A 56 -12.69 28.19 10.25
CA GLU A 56 -11.85 29.15 9.53
C GLU A 56 -11.13 28.49 8.33
N TYR A 57 -11.82 28.26 7.22
CA TYR A 57 -11.22 27.51 6.11
C TYR A 57 -10.48 28.41 5.12
N GLN A 58 -9.31 27.96 4.67
CA GLN A 58 -8.67 28.39 3.44
C GLN A 58 -8.95 27.34 2.35
N TRP A 59 -9.90 27.66 1.46
CA TRP A 59 -10.49 26.71 0.50
C TRP A 59 -11.16 25.52 1.21
N HIS A 60 -10.59 24.32 1.10
CA HIS A 60 -11.08 23.09 1.72
C HIS A 60 -10.29 22.69 2.97
N GLN A 61 -9.23 23.43 3.32
CA GLN A 61 -8.39 23.14 4.48
C GLN A 61 -8.79 24.03 5.68
N PRO A 62 -8.98 23.47 6.88
CA PRO A 62 -9.24 24.27 8.09
C PRO A 62 -7.95 25.00 8.53
N THR A 63 -8.06 26.27 8.89
CA THR A 63 -6.96 27.04 9.51
C THR A 63 -7.08 27.05 11.03
N ARG A 64 -8.20 26.57 11.60
CA ARG A 64 -8.37 26.48 13.05
C ARG A 64 -9.13 25.23 13.48
N ILE A 65 -8.51 24.42 14.34
CA ILE A 65 -9.07 23.19 14.92
C ILE A 65 -9.05 23.31 16.44
N GLU A 66 -10.19 23.08 17.09
CA GLU A 66 -10.33 23.07 18.54
C GLU A 66 -10.57 21.65 19.04
N PHE A 67 -9.80 21.21 20.01
CA PHE A 67 -9.91 19.88 20.60
C PHE A 67 -10.61 19.94 21.96
N PRO A 68 -11.23 18.83 22.41
CA PRO A 68 -11.73 18.71 23.78
C PRO A 68 -10.64 19.06 24.80
N GLY A 69 -10.97 19.94 25.75
CA GLY A 69 -9.99 20.46 26.70
C GLY A 69 -9.55 21.89 26.45
N GLY A 70 -9.86 22.44 25.26
CA GLY A 70 -9.51 23.81 24.89
C GLY A 70 -8.13 23.97 24.25
N THR A 71 -7.50 22.86 23.84
CA THR A 71 -6.34 22.95 22.94
C THR A 71 -6.79 23.42 21.56
N VAL A 72 -6.04 24.34 20.97
CA VAL A 72 -6.30 24.93 19.66
C VAL A 72 -5.09 24.68 18.77
N ARG A 73 -5.34 24.24 17.54
CA ARG A 73 -4.38 24.17 16.44
C ARG A 73 -4.73 25.21 15.40
N GLU A 74 -3.75 26.00 14.98
CA GLU A 74 -3.85 27.03 13.96
C GLU A 74 -2.87 26.73 12.83
N ASP A 75 -3.40 26.59 11.61
CA ASP A 75 -2.63 26.23 10.42
C ASP A 75 -2.64 27.41 9.43
N SER A 76 -1.49 27.68 8.83
CA SER A 76 -1.35 28.71 7.79
C SER A 76 -0.84 28.10 6.49
N TYR A 77 -1.29 28.64 5.37
CA TYR A 77 -1.00 28.10 4.04
C TYR A 77 -0.57 29.21 3.08
N ASP A 78 0.31 28.87 2.13
CA ASP A 78 0.62 29.73 1.00
C ASP A 78 -0.43 29.63 -0.13
N GLY A 79 -0.21 30.36 -1.23
CA GLY A 79 -1.11 30.34 -2.38
C GLY A 79 -1.16 29.01 -3.15
N LEU A 80 -0.25 28.06 -2.86
CA LEU A 80 -0.23 26.71 -3.43
C LEU A 80 -0.82 25.67 -2.46
N GLN A 81 -1.43 26.11 -1.35
CA GLN A 81 -1.99 25.26 -0.30
C GLN A 81 -0.95 24.40 0.43
N ARG A 82 0.30 24.86 0.48
CA ARG A 82 1.35 24.26 1.31
C ARG A 82 1.35 24.92 2.68
N HIS A 83 1.57 24.14 3.74
CA HIS A 83 1.70 24.69 5.09
C HIS A 83 2.86 25.68 5.18
N THR A 84 2.60 26.89 5.67
CA THR A 84 3.65 27.86 6.06
C THR A 84 3.90 27.85 7.57
N GLY A 85 2.95 27.34 8.34
CA GLY A 85 3.12 27.14 9.77
C GLY A 85 1.95 26.40 10.41
N ILE A 86 2.25 25.76 11.54
CA ILE A 86 1.31 25.00 12.38
C ILE A 86 1.62 25.38 13.84
N ARG A 87 0.64 25.94 14.55
CA ARG A 87 0.80 26.36 15.93
C ARG A 87 -0.25 25.68 16.80
N VAL A 88 0.18 25.06 17.90
CA VAL A 88 -0.72 24.41 18.86
C VAL A 88 -0.56 25.04 20.24
N THR A 89 -1.67 25.43 20.86
CA THR A 89 -1.71 26.02 22.21
C THR A 89 -2.73 25.32 23.09
N ASN A 90 -2.43 25.14 24.37
CA ASN A 90 -3.42 24.66 25.34
C ASN A 90 -4.40 25.78 25.77
N ALA A 91 -5.37 25.44 26.62
CA ALA A 91 -6.38 26.39 27.12
C ALA A 91 -5.83 27.54 27.99
N ALA A 92 -4.55 27.49 28.38
CA ALA A 92 -3.85 28.55 29.09
C ALA A 92 -2.96 29.40 28.16
N ASP A 93 -3.15 29.29 26.84
CA ASP A 93 -2.36 29.93 25.79
C ASP A 93 -0.86 29.57 25.81
N GLN A 94 -0.50 28.46 26.46
CA GLN A 94 0.86 27.93 26.37
C GLN A 94 1.04 27.19 25.04
N THR A 95 2.07 27.56 24.30
CA THR A 95 2.48 26.89 23.06
C THR A 95 3.05 25.51 23.36
N LEU A 96 2.51 24.50 22.67
CA LEU A 96 2.91 23.10 22.74
C LEU A 96 3.71 22.68 21.50
N MET A 97 3.36 23.23 20.33
CA MET A 97 4.00 22.98 19.03
C MET A 97 3.99 24.28 18.23
N ASP A 98 5.11 24.62 17.58
CA ASP A 98 5.24 25.87 16.81
C ASP A 98 6.13 25.66 15.59
N TYR A 99 5.53 25.23 14.49
CA TYR A 99 6.25 24.90 13.27
C TYR A 99 6.10 26.03 12.26
N ALA A 100 7.20 26.38 11.59
CA ALA A 100 7.22 27.28 10.43
C ALA A 100 8.06 26.67 9.30
N TYR A 101 7.55 26.75 8.07
CA TYR A 101 8.14 26.10 6.91
C TYR A 101 8.61 27.11 5.88
N THR A 102 9.85 26.95 5.42
CA THR A 102 10.38 27.66 4.25
C THR A 102 10.51 26.70 3.08
N TRP A 103 9.94 27.10 1.95
CA TRP A 103 9.90 26.31 0.73
C TRP A 103 10.79 26.91 -0.36
N ASN A 104 11.46 26.07 -1.14
CA ASN A 104 12.12 26.52 -2.36
C ASN A 104 11.14 26.62 -3.56
N GLU A 105 11.65 27.01 -4.72
CA GLU A 105 10.84 27.16 -5.95
C GLU A 105 10.34 25.83 -6.53
N THR A 106 11.01 24.70 -6.25
CA THR A 106 10.62 23.36 -6.72
C THR A 106 9.61 22.66 -5.83
N GLY A 107 9.32 23.21 -4.64
CA GLY A 107 8.34 22.66 -3.74
C GLY A 107 8.91 21.92 -2.54
N ASN A 108 10.23 21.87 -2.39
CA ASN A 108 10.87 21.23 -1.24
C ASN A 108 10.97 22.16 -0.04
N ILE A 109 10.95 21.59 1.17
CA ILE A 109 11.15 22.32 2.42
C ILE A 109 12.65 22.50 2.63
N THR A 110 13.15 23.73 2.63
CA THR A 110 14.56 24.01 2.96
C THR A 110 14.78 24.23 4.45
N GLU A 111 13.74 24.65 5.17
CA GLU A 111 13.80 24.82 6.63
C GLU A 111 12.44 24.48 7.26
N LYS A 112 12.49 23.76 8.38
CA LYS A 112 11.38 23.59 9.31
C LYS A 112 11.83 24.08 10.69
N ALA A 113 11.43 25.29 11.07
CA ALA A 113 11.65 25.81 12.41
C ALA A 113 10.66 25.18 13.38
N THR A 114 11.12 24.69 14.54
CA THR A 114 10.27 24.08 15.58
C THR A 114 10.56 24.66 16.96
N GLU A 115 9.78 24.26 17.97
CA GLU A 115 10.02 24.57 19.39
C GLU A 115 11.35 24.03 19.94
N HIS A 116 11.99 23.09 19.25
CA HIS A 116 13.29 22.51 19.62
C HIS A 116 14.47 23.15 18.87
N GLY A 117 14.20 23.88 17.78
CA GLY A 117 15.18 24.51 16.91
C GLY A 117 14.93 24.19 15.43
N PRO A 118 15.70 24.78 14.50
CA PRO A 118 15.48 24.58 13.08
C PRO A 118 16.03 23.23 12.59
N TYR A 119 15.26 22.60 11.70
CA TYR A 119 15.73 21.57 10.79
C TYR A 119 16.06 22.25 9.46
N GLN A 120 17.19 21.92 8.85
CA GLN A 120 17.58 22.44 7.54
C GLN A 120 17.78 21.29 6.57
N TYR A 121 17.34 21.46 5.33
CA TYR A 121 17.37 20.41 4.32
C TYR A 121 17.99 20.91 3.02
N GLY A 122 18.92 20.11 2.50
CA GLY A 122 19.60 20.34 1.22
C GLY A 122 19.15 19.33 0.16
N TYR A 123 19.03 19.77 -1.09
CA TYR A 123 18.58 18.94 -2.21
C TYR A 123 19.56 19.02 -3.39
N ASP A 124 19.64 17.94 -4.16
CA ASP A 124 20.35 17.95 -5.44
C ASP A 124 19.49 18.54 -6.58
N PRO A 125 20.04 18.74 -7.80
CA PRO A 125 19.30 19.34 -8.91
C PRO A 125 18.08 18.56 -9.42
N ILE A 126 17.84 17.34 -8.94
CA ILE A 126 16.66 16.54 -9.26
C ILE A 126 15.80 16.27 -8.00
N ASP A 127 15.88 17.19 -7.03
CA ASP A 127 15.02 17.27 -5.85
C ASP A 127 15.14 16.07 -4.87
N ARG A 128 16.28 15.37 -4.88
CA ARG A 128 16.59 14.33 -3.88
C ARG A 128 17.24 14.96 -2.66
N LEU A 129 16.86 14.51 -1.46
CA LEU A 129 17.41 15.01 -0.21
C LEU A 129 18.87 14.56 -0.02
N ILE A 130 19.82 15.48 0.03
CA ILE A 130 21.25 15.18 0.18
C ILE A 130 21.83 15.61 1.53
N GLU A 131 21.09 16.40 2.29
CA GLU A 131 21.55 16.92 3.57
C GLU A 131 20.36 17.17 4.50
N ALA A 132 20.52 16.84 5.79
CA ALA A 132 19.61 17.23 6.84
C ALA A 132 20.37 17.61 8.11
N GLU A 133 20.19 18.85 8.56
CA GLU A 133 20.64 19.30 9.87
C GLU A 133 19.48 19.28 10.87
N TYR A 134 19.79 18.93 12.12
CA TYR A 134 18.81 18.74 13.18
C TYR A 134 19.13 19.59 14.41
N PRO A 135 18.12 19.99 15.19
CA PRO A 135 18.36 20.71 16.44
C PRO A 135 19.04 19.84 17.51
N THR A 136 18.78 18.53 17.52
CA THR A 136 19.19 17.62 18.61
C THR A 136 19.96 16.39 18.15
N PHE A 137 19.85 16.02 16.87
CA PHE A 137 20.59 14.91 16.28
C PHE A 137 21.86 15.39 15.56
N SER A 138 22.78 14.46 15.32
CA SER A 138 23.87 14.70 14.36
C SER A 138 23.29 14.88 12.95
N ALA A 139 23.83 15.85 12.22
CA ALA A 139 23.53 16.07 10.81
C ALA A 139 23.77 14.83 9.96
N GLU A 140 23.05 14.73 8.85
CA GLU A 140 23.13 13.63 7.92
C GLU A 140 23.37 14.11 6.49
N GLU A 141 24.18 13.37 5.75
CA GLU A 141 24.48 13.63 4.34
C GLU A 141 24.31 12.36 3.50
N TRP A 142 23.76 12.52 2.30
CA TRP A 142 23.51 11.43 1.38
C TRP A 142 24.02 11.73 -0.02
N THR A 143 24.55 10.68 -0.63
CA THR A 143 24.81 10.62 -2.06
C THR A 143 24.04 9.47 -2.66
N TYR A 144 23.74 9.58 -3.95
CA TYR A 144 22.93 8.62 -4.65
C TYR A 144 23.55 8.20 -5.97
N ASP A 145 23.34 6.96 -6.35
CA ASP A 145 23.61 6.50 -7.71
C ASP A 145 22.53 7.05 -8.69
N PRO A 146 22.69 6.83 -10.01
CA PRO A 146 21.69 7.26 -11.00
C PRO A 146 20.31 6.60 -10.87
N LEU A 147 20.20 5.48 -10.14
CA LEU A 147 18.96 4.76 -9.88
C LEU A 147 18.33 5.14 -8.53
N GLY A 148 18.94 6.07 -7.78
CA GLY A 148 18.42 6.53 -6.49
C GLY A 148 18.78 5.64 -5.30
N ASN A 149 19.68 4.68 -5.46
CA ASN A 149 20.26 3.97 -4.33
C ASN A 149 21.18 4.89 -3.55
N ARG A 150 21.10 4.86 -2.22
CA ARG A 150 21.95 5.65 -1.33
C ARG A 150 23.33 5.02 -1.26
N ILE A 151 24.39 5.76 -1.61
CA ILE A 151 25.76 5.24 -1.61
C ILE A 151 26.44 5.46 -0.27
N THR A 152 26.11 6.53 0.45
CA THR A 152 26.77 6.88 1.72
C THR A 152 25.89 6.61 2.92
N ASP A 153 26.50 6.11 3.98
CA ASP A 153 25.90 6.11 5.30
C ASP A 153 25.66 7.54 5.81
N ALA A 154 24.48 7.77 6.37
CA ALA A 154 24.00 9.07 6.81
C ALA A 154 24.89 9.71 7.88
N SER A 155 25.58 8.89 8.69
CA SER A 155 26.30 9.35 9.89
C SER A 155 27.82 9.43 9.75
N THR A 156 28.39 8.72 8.77
CA THR A 156 29.85 8.60 8.63
C THR A 156 30.41 9.15 7.33
N GLY A 157 29.62 9.28 6.25
CA GLY A 157 30.10 9.76 4.95
C GLY A 157 31.25 8.95 4.33
N GLU A 158 31.65 7.83 4.95
CA GLU A 158 32.93 7.15 4.73
C GLU A 158 32.81 5.71 4.19
N GLN A 159 31.59 5.17 4.04
CA GLN A 159 31.38 3.82 3.51
C GLN A 159 30.38 3.77 2.36
N GLU A 160 30.81 3.12 1.27
CA GLU A 160 30.02 2.86 0.07
C GLU A 160 29.11 1.64 0.31
N TRP A 161 27.82 1.90 0.41
CA TRP A 161 26.79 0.86 0.34
C TRP A 161 26.85 0.19 -1.05
N GLN A 162 26.72 -1.14 -1.08
CA GLN A 162 26.82 -1.91 -2.32
C GLN A 162 25.46 -2.43 -2.74
N TYR A 163 25.21 -2.45 -4.05
CA TYR A 163 23.96 -2.89 -4.63
C TYR A 163 24.22 -3.85 -5.79
N ASN A 164 23.25 -4.71 -6.09
CA ASN A 164 23.24 -5.47 -7.34
C ASN A 164 22.45 -4.77 -8.45
N ASP A 165 22.42 -5.38 -9.63
CA ASP A 165 21.72 -4.85 -10.81
C ASP A 165 20.19 -4.71 -10.63
N ASN A 166 19.61 -5.37 -9.61
CA ASN A 166 18.20 -5.27 -9.26
C ASN A 166 17.92 -4.19 -8.20
N ASN A 167 18.92 -3.41 -7.78
CA ASN A 167 18.86 -2.43 -6.69
C ASN A 167 18.70 -3.06 -5.29
N GLU A 168 18.97 -4.35 -5.11
CA GLU A 168 19.01 -4.96 -3.77
C GLU A 168 20.27 -4.49 -3.04
N LEU A 169 20.14 -4.08 -1.77
CA LEU A 169 21.26 -3.58 -0.96
C LEU A 169 22.07 -4.79 -0.48
N LEU A 170 23.29 -4.99 -0.95
CA LEU A 170 24.13 -6.13 -0.57
C LEU A 170 24.91 -5.89 0.73
N SER A 171 25.30 -4.65 1.00
CA SER A 171 26.04 -4.28 2.22
C SER A 171 25.85 -2.83 2.60
N SER A 172 25.67 -2.58 3.90
CA SER A 172 25.73 -1.29 4.58
C SER A 172 26.92 -1.26 5.55
N VAL A 173 26.99 -0.21 6.39
CA VAL A 173 27.99 -0.12 7.47
C VAL A 173 27.79 -1.21 8.52
N GLU A 174 26.54 -1.52 8.83
CA GLU A 174 26.19 -2.40 9.94
C GLU A 174 26.02 -3.86 9.52
N TYR A 175 25.50 -4.09 8.31
CA TYR A 175 25.10 -5.44 7.89
C TYR A 175 25.41 -5.74 6.42
N THR A 176 25.45 -7.03 6.11
CA THR A 176 25.31 -7.55 4.75
C THR A 176 23.97 -8.26 4.62
N TYR A 177 23.38 -8.24 3.43
CA TYR A 177 22.00 -8.63 3.23
C TYR A 177 21.88 -9.68 2.11
N ALA A 178 20.91 -10.58 2.26
CA ALA A 178 20.57 -11.58 1.27
C ALA A 178 19.09 -11.50 0.89
N TYR A 179 18.80 -11.68 -0.40
CA TYR A 179 17.45 -11.58 -0.96
C TYR A 179 17.03 -12.90 -1.64
N ASP A 180 15.72 -13.13 -1.71
CA ASP A 180 15.15 -14.18 -2.55
C ASP A 180 15.00 -13.74 -4.02
N GLU A 181 14.57 -14.67 -4.89
CA GLU A 181 14.38 -14.39 -6.32
C GLU A 181 13.27 -13.36 -6.62
N ASN A 182 12.44 -13.01 -5.64
CA ASN A 182 11.39 -11.99 -5.77
C ASN A 182 11.83 -10.61 -5.25
N GLY A 183 13.08 -10.48 -4.77
CA GLY A 183 13.58 -9.24 -4.18
C GLY A 183 13.07 -8.98 -2.77
N SER A 184 12.83 -10.03 -1.98
CA SER A 184 12.47 -9.94 -0.55
C SER A 184 13.70 -10.21 0.31
N LEU A 185 14.01 -9.34 1.28
CA LEU A 185 15.15 -9.48 2.19
C LEU A 185 14.97 -10.71 3.08
N ILE A 186 15.75 -11.78 2.90
CA ILE A 186 15.61 -13.03 3.68
C ILE A 186 16.59 -13.16 4.84
N ALA A 187 17.71 -12.43 4.84
CA ALA A 187 18.67 -12.48 5.93
C ALA A 187 19.54 -11.22 6.01
N GLU A 188 19.87 -10.86 7.25
CA GLU A 188 20.85 -9.84 7.61
C GLU A 188 21.99 -10.50 8.40
N TYR A 189 23.23 -10.16 8.07
CA TYR A 189 24.43 -10.67 8.74
C TYR A 189 25.29 -9.53 9.23
N HIS A 190 25.90 -9.68 10.40
CA HIS A 190 27.00 -8.83 10.82
C HIS A 190 28.17 -8.92 9.83
N PRO A 191 29.10 -7.94 9.81
CA PRO A 191 30.22 -7.94 8.87
C PRO A 191 31.17 -9.13 9.03
N ASP A 192 31.14 -9.82 10.18
CA ASP A 192 31.90 -11.05 10.43
C ASP A 192 31.23 -12.33 9.88
N GLY A 193 30.07 -12.19 9.23
CA GLY A 193 29.29 -13.27 8.63
C GLY A 193 28.36 -14.00 9.60
N THR A 194 28.24 -13.56 10.84
CA THR A 194 27.26 -14.12 11.79
C THR A 194 25.85 -13.62 11.47
N LEU A 195 24.86 -14.53 11.53
CA LEU A 195 23.47 -14.17 11.27
C LEU A 195 22.97 -13.23 12.37
N TYR A 196 22.42 -12.09 11.95
CA TYR A 196 21.76 -11.13 12.84
C TYR A 196 20.25 -11.39 12.88
N ARG A 197 19.63 -11.55 11.70
CA ARG A 197 18.18 -11.72 11.57
C ARG A 197 17.79 -12.48 10.31
N GLY A 198 16.79 -13.34 10.42
CA GLY A 198 16.16 -14.02 9.29
C GLY A 198 14.73 -13.56 9.07
N HIS A 199 14.31 -13.50 7.80
CA HIS A 199 12.95 -13.11 7.40
C HIS A 199 12.34 -14.16 6.48
N GLU A 200 11.07 -14.44 6.66
CA GLU A 200 10.30 -15.38 5.85
C GLU A 200 9.12 -14.66 5.20
N TYR A 201 8.80 -15.01 3.96
CA TYR A 201 7.70 -14.42 3.21
C TYR A 201 6.70 -15.47 2.76
N ASN A 202 5.43 -15.08 2.68
CA ASN A 202 4.38 -15.93 2.11
C ASN A 202 4.40 -15.91 0.58
N ALA A 203 3.48 -16.68 -0.04
CA ALA A 203 3.39 -16.80 -1.50
C ALA A 203 2.99 -15.48 -2.21
N GLU A 204 2.50 -14.49 -1.47
CA GLU A 204 2.16 -13.15 -1.91
C GLU A 204 3.27 -12.12 -1.57
N THR A 205 4.49 -12.60 -1.30
CA THR A 205 5.68 -11.79 -0.97
C THR A 205 5.48 -10.84 0.22
N ARG A 206 4.66 -11.25 1.20
CA ARG A 206 4.43 -10.51 2.44
C ARG A 206 5.21 -11.13 3.59
N LEU A 207 5.83 -10.30 4.42
CA LEU A 207 6.64 -10.75 5.56
C LEU A 207 5.78 -11.57 6.51
N SER A 208 6.00 -12.88 6.60
CA SER A 208 5.19 -13.81 7.38
C SER A 208 5.84 -14.22 8.70
N ALA A 209 7.16 -14.18 8.81
CA ALA A 209 7.86 -14.44 10.06
C ALA A 209 9.23 -13.76 10.11
N VAL A 210 9.70 -13.48 11.33
CA VAL A 210 11.06 -13.00 11.61
C VAL A 210 11.70 -13.86 12.68
N ARG A 211 12.98 -14.17 12.50
CA ARG A 211 13.81 -14.97 13.40
C ARG A 211 15.04 -14.20 13.83
N ASP A 212 15.49 -14.46 15.06
CA ASP A 212 16.73 -13.90 15.59
C ASP A 212 17.98 -14.55 14.96
N GLY A 213 19.16 -14.07 15.37
CA GLY A 213 20.45 -14.60 14.90
C GLY A 213 20.74 -16.05 15.30
N GLN A 214 19.93 -16.64 16.20
CA GLN A 214 20.00 -18.04 16.59
C GLN A 214 18.98 -18.91 15.82
N GLY A 215 18.12 -18.30 15.00
CA GLY A 215 17.05 -18.95 14.26
C GLY A 215 15.76 -19.17 15.06
N GLU A 216 15.67 -18.62 16.28
CA GLU A 216 14.46 -18.67 17.10
C GLU A 216 13.44 -17.66 16.58
N LEU A 217 12.17 -18.01 16.67
CA LEU A 217 11.08 -17.19 16.17
C LEU A 217 10.91 -15.95 17.05
N MET A 218 10.89 -14.76 16.44
CA MET A 218 10.64 -13.48 17.09
C MET A 218 9.21 -12.99 16.85
N ALA A 219 8.72 -13.17 15.62
CA ALA A 219 7.41 -12.67 15.24
C ALA A 219 6.81 -13.50 14.08
N GLU A 220 5.49 -13.59 14.06
CA GLU A 220 4.70 -14.10 12.94
C GLU A 220 3.59 -13.12 12.57
N TYR A 221 3.30 -13.02 11.27
CA TYR A 221 2.27 -12.13 10.74
C TYR A 221 1.35 -12.88 9.78
N THR A 222 0.06 -12.55 9.84
CA THR A 222 -0.91 -13.06 8.86
C THR A 222 -1.66 -11.94 8.18
N TYR A 223 -2.09 -12.18 6.93
CA TYR A 223 -2.68 -11.17 6.06
C TYR A 223 -3.97 -11.66 5.43
N ASP A 224 -4.94 -10.77 5.27
CA ASP A 224 -6.14 -11.07 4.50
C ASP A 224 -5.91 -11.03 2.98
N PRO A 225 -6.91 -11.42 2.15
CA PRO A 225 -6.78 -11.39 0.69
C PRO A 225 -6.56 -10.00 0.07
N PHE A 226 -6.75 -8.92 0.83
CA PHE A 226 -6.47 -7.55 0.39
C PHE A 226 -5.05 -7.11 0.74
N GLY A 227 -4.29 -7.93 1.49
CA GLY A 227 -2.93 -7.64 1.93
C GLY A 227 -2.86 -6.93 3.28
N ARG A 228 -3.98 -6.79 4.01
CA ARG A 228 -3.97 -6.13 5.33
C ARG A 228 -3.47 -7.12 6.37
N ARG A 229 -2.54 -6.70 7.23
CA ARG A 229 -2.06 -7.54 8.34
C ARG A 229 -3.21 -7.73 9.32
N VAL A 230 -3.71 -8.96 9.51
CA VAL A 230 -4.83 -9.25 10.42
C VAL A 230 -4.40 -9.77 11.78
N SER A 231 -3.20 -10.35 11.89
CA SER A 231 -2.61 -10.71 13.18
C SER A 231 -1.10 -10.49 13.20
N LYS A 232 -0.59 -10.23 14.40
CA LYS A 232 0.82 -10.28 14.76
C LYS A 232 0.96 -11.12 16.02
N THR A 233 1.89 -12.07 16.02
CA THR A 233 2.24 -12.88 17.20
C THR A 233 3.71 -12.65 17.51
N VAL A 234 4.03 -12.15 18.71
CA VAL A 234 5.41 -11.79 19.12
C VAL A 234 5.90 -12.74 20.20
N TYR A 235 7.18 -13.12 20.11
CA TYR A 235 7.91 -13.95 21.07
C TYR A 235 9.05 -13.13 21.67
N ASP A 236 8.80 -12.45 22.79
CA ASP A 236 9.80 -11.57 23.43
C ASP A 236 10.08 -12.00 24.90
N PRO A 237 11.30 -12.50 25.22
CA PRO A 237 12.38 -12.83 24.28
C PRO A 237 12.02 -14.04 23.39
N PRO A 238 12.80 -14.32 22.33
CA PRO A 238 12.60 -15.49 21.48
C PRO A 238 12.49 -16.78 22.30
N GLY A 239 11.50 -17.62 21.95
CA GLY A 239 11.16 -18.84 22.70
C GLY A 239 10.29 -18.64 23.95
N ALA A 240 9.89 -17.41 24.28
CA ALA A 240 8.90 -17.13 25.32
C ALA A 240 7.48 -17.53 24.89
N ASN A 241 6.52 -17.39 25.81
CA ASN A 241 5.11 -17.52 25.46
C ASN A 241 4.73 -16.38 24.49
N PRO A 242 4.07 -16.70 23.36
CA PRO A 242 3.71 -15.67 22.40
C PRO A 242 2.58 -14.78 22.91
N GLU A 243 2.59 -13.52 22.47
CA GLU A 243 1.46 -12.59 22.60
C GLU A 243 0.90 -12.28 21.21
N THR A 244 -0.41 -12.48 21.01
CA THR A 244 -1.06 -12.19 19.72
C THR A 244 -1.90 -10.93 19.79
N THR A 245 -1.63 -10.01 18.86
CA THR A 245 -2.45 -8.82 18.57
C THR A 245 -3.22 -9.03 17.27
N TRP A 246 -4.52 -8.72 17.29
CA TRP A 246 -5.39 -8.74 16.11
C TRP A 246 -5.65 -7.33 15.60
N TYR A 247 -5.59 -7.14 14.29
CA TYR A 247 -5.80 -5.85 13.64
C TYR A 247 -7.18 -5.78 12.98
N PHE A 248 -7.96 -4.78 13.35
CA PHE A 248 -9.30 -4.56 12.84
C PHE A 248 -9.35 -3.27 12.02
N TYR A 249 -9.85 -3.37 10.78
CA TYR A 249 -9.79 -2.29 9.80
C TYR A 249 -11.17 -1.71 9.48
N SER A 250 -11.15 -0.45 9.06
CA SER A 250 -12.22 0.20 8.30
C SER A 250 -11.76 0.52 6.88
N ASP A 251 -12.56 1.27 6.14
CA ASP A 251 -12.20 1.91 4.88
C ASP A 251 -11.10 2.98 5.02
N GLN A 252 -11.01 3.66 6.16
CA GLN A 252 -10.00 4.69 6.42
C GLN A 252 -8.67 4.13 6.93
N GLY A 253 -8.56 2.82 7.16
CA GLY A 253 -7.33 2.20 7.68
C GLY A 253 -7.52 1.39 8.96
N LEU A 254 -6.40 1.22 9.70
CA LEU A 254 -6.37 0.46 10.95
C LEU A 254 -7.23 1.14 12.02
N MET A 255 -8.37 0.55 12.35
CA MET A 255 -9.32 1.13 13.29
C MET A 255 -9.03 0.72 14.74
N ALA A 256 -8.63 -0.54 14.97
CA ALA A 256 -8.38 -1.02 16.32
C ALA A 256 -7.37 -2.16 16.35
N GLU A 257 -6.65 -2.24 17.46
CA GLU A 257 -5.83 -3.39 17.84
C GLU A 257 -6.51 -4.10 19.00
N LEU A 258 -6.66 -5.43 18.89
CA LEU A 258 -7.42 -6.25 19.82
C LEU A 258 -6.53 -7.31 20.46
N ASP A 259 -6.83 -7.65 21.71
CA ASP A 259 -6.21 -8.79 22.39
C ASP A 259 -6.74 -10.14 21.86
N GLU A 260 -6.23 -11.25 22.40
CA GLU A 260 -6.62 -12.62 22.00
C GLU A 260 -8.10 -12.95 22.24
N THR A 261 -8.78 -12.17 23.08
CA THR A 261 -10.20 -12.32 23.40
C THR A 261 -11.10 -11.33 22.64
N GLY A 262 -10.51 -10.46 21.82
CA GLY A 262 -11.21 -9.46 21.03
C GLY A 262 -11.47 -8.14 21.75
N ASN A 263 -10.89 -7.90 22.93
CA ASN A 263 -11.02 -6.60 23.58
C ASN A 263 -10.11 -5.57 22.90
N PRO A 264 -10.61 -4.35 22.63
CA PRO A 264 -9.78 -3.29 22.09
C PRO A 264 -8.68 -2.84 23.05
N LEU A 265 -7.42 -3.02 22.63
CA LEU A 265 -6.22 -2.46 23.24
C LEU A 265 -6.09 -0.97 22.87
N ASP A 266 -6.19 -0.71 21.57
CA ASP A 266 -6.13 0.63 20.98
C ASP A 266 -7.23 0.80 19.94
N PHE A 267 -7.71 2.04 19.82
CA PHE A 267 -8.58 2.48 18.74
C PHE A 267 -8.03 3.77 18.13
N TYR A 268 -8.09 3.87 16.81
CA TYR A 268 -7.65 5.04 16.06
C TYR A 268 -8.81 5.57 15.22
N LEU A 269 -8.99 6.89 15.22
CA LEU A 269 -9.92 7.57 14.32
C LEU A 269 -9.14 8.35 13.28
N PHE A 270 -9.48 8.16 12.02
CA PHE A 270 -8.92 8.87 10.88
C PHE A 270 -9.97 9.81 10.27
N PRO A 271 -9.55 10.82 9.47
CA PRO A 271 -10.45 11.67 8.72
C PRO A 271 -11.37 10.83 7.82
N PRO A 272 -12.68 11.12 7.72
CA PRO A 272 -13.60 10.32 6.90
C PRO A 272 -13.31 10.32 5.40
N ASP A 273 -12.59 11.34 4.91
CA ASP A 273 -12.17 11.45 3.50
C ASP A 273 -10.63 11.37 3.38
N GLY A 274 -9.97 10.80 4.40
CA GLY A 274 -8.51 10.71 4.45
C GLY A 274 -7.95 9.60 3.56
N LEU A 275 -6.63 9.61 3.37
CA LEU A 275 -5.94 8.46 2.80
C LEU A 275 -5.83 7.35 3.86
N TRP A 276 -5.59 6.14 3.38
CA TRP A 276 -5.51 4.94 4.21
C TRP A 276 -4.49 5.09 5.36
N SER A 277 -4.98 5.11 6.60
CA SER A 277 -4.18 5.23 7.83
C SER A 277 -3.26 6.46 7.87
N THR A 278 -3.71 7.59 7.32
CA THR A 278 -2.95 8.86 7.32
C THR A 278 -3.62 9.94 8.16
N ASP A 279 -2.83 10.80 8.79
CA ASP A 279 -3.30 11.96 9.55
C ASP A 279 -4.33 11.58 10.64
N PRO A 280 -3.98 10.68 11.59
CA PRO A 280 -4.92 10.23 12.60
C PRO A 280 -5.42 11.43 13.43
N ILE A 281 -6.71 11.42 13.77
CA ILE A 281 -7.36 12.47 14.57
C ILE A 281 -7.17 12.22 16.07
N LEU A 282 -7.47 10.98 16.49
CA LEU A 282 -7.34 10.58 17.89
C LEU A 282 -6.95 9.12 18.06
N ARG A 283 -6.40 8.82 19.23
CA ARG A 283 -6.20 7.48 19.77
C ARG A 283 -7.02 7.33 21.04
N ARG A 284 -7.68 6.18 21.21
CA ARG A 284 -8.26 5.76 22.48
C ARG A 284 -7.53 4.53 22.98
N SER A 285 -6.86 4.67 24.13
CA SER A 285 -6.08 3.61 24.77
C SER A 285 -6.47 3.49 26.23
N GLU A 286 -6.71 2.27 26.71
CA GLU A 286 -7.17 2.00 28.10
C GLU A 286 -8.39 2.83 28.55
N GLY A 287 -9.24 3.25 27.60
CA GLY A 287 -10.40 4.09 27.88
C GLY A 287 -10.17 5.59 27.89
N SER A 288 -8.92 6.04 27.82
CA SER A 288 -8.54 7.45 27.73
C SER A 288 -8.38 7.88 26.27
N TYR A 289 -8.65 9.15 25.99
CA TYR A 289 -8.55 9.75 24.66
C TYR A 289 -7.36 10.69 24.56
N TYR A 290 -6.66 10.58 23.44
CA TYR A 290 -5.50 11.39 23.09
C TYR A 290 -5.67 11.92 21.66
N TYR A 291 -5.33 13.18 21.43
CA TYR A 291 -5.51 13.84 20.14
C TYR A 291 -4.15 14.06 19.48
N TYR A 292 -4.03 13.65 18.22
CA TYR A 292 -2.78 13.79 17.49
C TYR A 292 -2.58 15.22 17.00
N GLN A 293 -1.35 15.69 17.06
CA GLN A 293 -0.87 16.86 16.33
C GLN A 293 0.14 16.37 15.29
N THR A 294 -0.13 16.70 14.03
CA THR A 294 0.58 16.18 12.87
C THR A 294 1.35 17.30 12.15
N ASP A 295 2.41 16.93 11.44
CA ASP A 295 3.15 17.87 10.59
C ASP A 295 2.44 18.12 9.23
N HIS A 296 3.13 18.78 8.31
CA HIS A 296 2.60 19.12 6.98
C HIS A 296 2.29 17.91 6.08
N LEU A 297 2.76 16.70 6.42
CA LEU A 297 2.44 15.46 5.70
C LEU A 297 1.31 14.67 6.37
N GLY A 298 0.86 15.09 7.56
CA GLY A 298 -0.01 14.27 8.40
C GLY A 298 0.76 13.24 9.23
N THR A 299 2.08 13.40 9.41
CA THR A 299 2.90 12.55 10.29
C THR A 299 2.64 12.93 11.75
N PRO A 300 2.26 11.99 12.63
CA PRO A 300 2.11 12.26 14.07
C PRO A 300 3.40 12.76 14.72
N GLN A 301 3.35 13.95 15.34
CA GLN A 301 4.46 14.55 16.07
C GLN A 301 4.21 14.53 17.58
N GLN A 302 3.00 14.89 18.01
CA GLN A 302 2.64 14.97 19.42
C GLN A 302 1.28 14.30 19.71
N LEU A 303 1.09 13.85 20.94
CA LEU A 303 -0.23 13.51 21.49
C LEU A 303 -0.53 14.41 22.69
N ILE A 304 -1.74 14.93 22.71
CA ILE A 304 -2.28 15.71 23.84
C ILE A 304 -3.44 14.97 24.48
N ASP A 305 -3.55 15.05 25.81
CA ASP A 305 -4.73 14.55 26.52
C ASP A 305 -5.86 15.59 26.54
N ARG A 306 -7.03 15.19 27.06
CA ARG A 306 -8.19 16.09 27.25
C ARG A 306 -7.91 17.29 28.16
N SER A 307 -6.91 17.24 29.02
CA SER A 307 -6.56 18.39 29.88
C SER A 307 -5.64 19.38 29.16
N GLY A 308 -5.25 19.10 27.90
CA GLY A 308 -4.30 19.89 27.15
C GLY A 308 -2.84 19.64 27.57
N ASN A 309 -2.56 18.52 28.24
CA ASN A 309 -1.19 18.12 28.55
C ASN A 309 -0.57 17.38 27.37
N LEU A 310 0.69 17.67 27.08
CA LEU A 310 1.52 16.89 26.17
C LEU A 310 1.87 15.55 26.83
N VAL A 311 1.42 14.44 26.24
CA VAL A 311 1.68 13.07 26.76
C VAL A 311 2.66 12.29 25.90
N HIS A 312 2.85 12.70 24.64
CA HIS A 312 3.85 12.17 23.71
C HIS A 312 4.43 13.31 22.89
N SER A 313 5.74 13.28 22.67
CA SER A 313 6.42 14.09 21.66
C SER A 313 7.53 13.27 21.02
N ARG A 314 7.86 13.59 19.76
CA ARG A 314 8.99 13.00 19.06
C ARG A 314 9.78 14.03 18.29
N GLU A 315 11.04 13.69 18.05
CA GLU A 315 11.88 14.26 17.02
C GLU A 315 12.20 13.15 16.03
N MET A 316 12.20 13.46 14.74
CA MET A 316 12.35 12.47 13.67
C MET A 316 13.47 12.89 12.72
N ARG A 317 14.36 11.95 12.39
CA ARG A 317 15.32 12.08 11.28
C ARG A 317 14.57 12.06 9.95
N ALA A 318 15.23 12.53 8.89
CA ALA A 318 14.61 12.75 7.60
C ALA A 318 13.96 11.48 7.01
N PHE A 319 14.54 10.30 7.26
CA PHE A 319 14.04 9.01 6.78
C PHE A 319 13.23 8.22 7.83
N GLY A 320 12.76 8.89 8.88
CA GLY A 320 11.72 8.34 9.76
C GLY A 320 12.21 7.69 11.05
N GLU A 321 13.51 7.63 11.30
CA GLU A 321 14.03 7.23 12.61
C GLU A 321 13.60 8.25 13.67
N VAL A 322 13.12 7.78 14.81
CA VAL A 322 12.53 8.65 15.86
C VAL A 322 13.31 8.57 17.17
N ALA A 323 13.43 9.71 17.84
CA ALA A 323 13.58 9.75 19.29
C ALA A 323 12.29 10.27 19.90
N GLN A 324 11.75 9.56 20.89
CA GLN A 324 10.47 9.89 21.50
C GLN A 324 10.55 9.98 23.02
N SER A 325 9.62 10.73 23.60
CA SER A 325 9.44 10.84 25.05
C SER A 325 7.97 10.80 25.43
N GLY A 326 7.67 10.14 26.56
CA GLY A 326 6.31 10.02 27.08
C GLY A 326 5.67 8.67 26.74
N MET A 327 4.37 8.71 26.45
CA MET A 327 3.58 7.55 26.03
C MET A 327 4.13 6.94 24.75
N GLU A 328 4.11 5.62 24.61
CA GLU A 328 4.53 4.98 23.36
C GLU A 328 3.50 5.25 22.24
N ASP A 329 3.97 5.77 21.11
CA ASP A 329 3.18 5.87 19.87
C ASP A 329 3.92 5.22 18.69
N ARG A 330 3.20 4.37 17.95
CA ARG A 330 3.78 3.54 16.89
C ARG A 330 3.52 4.04 15.48
N TRP A 331 2.73 5.10 15.30
CA TRP A 331 2.58 5.69 13.97
C TRP A 331 3.88 6.34 13.52
N ARG A 332 4.20 6.28 12.24
CA ARG A 332 5.41 6.88 11.65
C ARG A 332 4.99 7.79 10.51
N PHE A 333 5.63 7.74 9.34
CA PHE A 333 5.12 8.45 8.17
C PHE A 333 3.69 8.02 7.83
N PRO A 334 2.95 8.82 7.03
CA PRO A 334 1.59 8.49 6.65
C PRO A 334 1.46 7.05 6.13
N GLY A 335 0.57 6.26 6.73
CA GLY A 335 0.36 4.84 6.40
C GLY A 335 1.24 3.84 7.18
N GLN A 336 2.25 4.30 7.91
CA GLN A 336 3.24 3.45 8.56
C GLN A 336 2.95 3.21 10.04
N LEU A 337 3.02 1.95 10.47
CA LEU A 337 2.94 1.53 11.87
C LEU A 337 4.18 0.72 12.25
N GLU A 338 4.91 1.16 13.27
CA GLU A 338 6.08 0.47 13.79
C GLU A 338 5.73 -0.92 14.35
N SER A 339 6.58 -1.88 13.97
CA SER A 339 6.68 -3.21 14.54
C SER A 339 7.88 -3.23 15.50
N GLY A 340 7.65 -2.94 16.78
CA GLY A 340 8.72 -2.79 17.79
C GLY A 340 9.63 -4.02 17.92
N GLU A 341 9.11 -5.21 17.62
CA GLU A 341 9.86 -6.45 17.66
C GLU A 341 10.93 -6.59 16.55
N THR A 342 10.83 -5.82 15.47
CA THR A 342 11.79 -5.81 14.35
C THR A 342 12.42 -4.44 14.13
N GLY A 343 11.78 -3.35 14.54
CA GLY A 343 12.14 -1.99 14.14
C GLY A 343 11.71 -1.64 12.71
N LEU A 344 11.10 -2.56 11.97
CA LEU A 344 10.49 -2.28 10.67
C LEU A 344 9.17 -1.54 10.83
N TYR A 345 8.83 -0.72 9.86
CA TYR A 345 7.57 0.00 9.80
C TYR A 345 6.64 -0.71 8.81
N TYR A 346 5.60 -1.35 9.33
CA TYR A 346 4.57 -1.96 8.50
C TYR A 346 3.87 -0.87 7.70
N ASN A 347 3.90 -0.98 6.37
CA ASN A 347 3.35 0.01 5.45
C ASN A 347 2.48 -0.66 4.40
N TYR A 348 1.34 -1.17 4.87
CA TYR A 348 0.32 -1.91 4.13
C TYR A 348 0.83 -3.00 3.19
N PHE A 349 1.35 -2.71 2.00
CA PHE A 349 1.86 -3.70 1.05
C PHE A 349 3.32 -4.09 1.24
N ARG A 350 4.10 -3.26 1.94
CA ARG A 350 5.54 -3.49 2.19
C ARG A 350 5.89 -3.18 3.64
N ASP A 351 7.13 -3.49 4.02
CA ASP A 351 7.73 -3.14 5.30
C ASP A 351 8.94 -2.22 5.04
N TYR A 352 8.96 -1.08 5.73
CA TYR A 352 9.94 -0.02 5.55
C TYR A 352 11.00 -0.08 6.65
N GLU A 353 12.27 0.03 6.28
CA GLU A 353 13.38 0.11 7.22
C GLU A 353 13.89 1.56 7.27
N PRO A 354 13.71 2.28 8.38
CA PRO A 354 14.06 3.69 8.47
C PRO A 354 15.57 3.95 8.39
N GLY A 355 16.40 3.07 8.96
CA GLY A 355 17.86 3.24 8.97
C GLY A 355 18.47 3.19 7.56
N THR A 356 17.98 2.29 6.71
CA THR A 356 18.40 2.24 5.29
C THR A 356 17.59 3.16 4.39
N GLY A 357 16.48 3.71 4.89
CA GLY A 357 15.61 4.64 4.19
C GLY A 357 14.85 4.00 3.02
N ARG A 358 14.58 2.70 3.07
CA ARG A 358 14.01 1.95 1.95
C ARG A 358 13.11 0.79 2.40
N TYR A 359 12.35 0.24 1.45
CA TYR A 359 11.56 -0.97 1.68
C TYR A 359 12.44 -2.22 1.67
N VAL A 360 12.07 -3.22 2.47
CA VAL A 360 12.79 -4.52 2.53
C VAL A 360 12.27 -5.53 1.49
N GLN A 361 11.23 -5.16 0.74
CA GLN A 361 10.72 -5.91 -0.41
C GLN A 361 10.67 -5.03 -1.65
N SER A 362 10.91 -5.66 -2.81
CA SER A 362 10.59 -5.10 -4.12
C SER A 362 9.12 -4.68 -4.20
N ASP A 363 8.86 -3.57 -4.88
CA ASP A 363 7.51 -3.04 -5.10
C ASP A 363 6.59 -4.09 -5.78
N PRO A 364 5.46 -4.46 -5.18
CA PRO A 364 4.49 -5.39 -5.77
C PRO A 364 3.90 -4.92 -7.10
N ILE A 365 3.89 -3.61 -7.39
CA ILE A 365 3.50 -3.08 -8.71
C ILE A 365 4.68 -2.94 -9.68
N GLY A 366 5.88 -3.39 -9.28
CA GLY A 366 7.10 -3.43 -10.07
C GLY A 366 7.51 -2.04 -10.55
N LEU A 367 7.93 -1.94 -11.82
CA LEU A 367 8.43 -0.69 -12.39
C LEU A 367 7.38 0.44 -12.48
N ARG A 368 6.09 0.14 -12.22
CA ARG A 368 5.06 1.17 -12.10
C ARG A 368 5.19 2.01 -10.83
N GLY A 369 5.89 1.50 -9.81
CA GLY A 369 6.27 2.28 -8.62
C GLY A 369 7.56 3.08 -8.84
N GLY A 370 8.24 2.89 -9.98
CA GLY A 370 9.49 3.54 -10.32
C GLY A 370 10.58 2.54 -10.72
N VAL A 371 11.64 3.06 -11.34
CA VAL A 371 12.78 2.24 -11.80
C VAL A 371 13.55 1.57 -10.66
N ASN A 372 13.48 2.15 -9.46
CA ASN A 372 14.01 1.58 -8.25
C ASN A 372 12.87 1.16 -7.33
N VAL A 373 12.61 -0.13 -7.30
CA VAL A 373 11.46 -0.76 -6.66
C VAL A 373 11.55 -0.83 -5.13
N PHE A 374 12.58 -0.25 -4.51
CA PHE A 374 12.78 -0.26 -3.05
C PHE A 374 12.69 1.13 -2.41
N VAL A 375 12.66 2.20 -3.21
CA VAL A 375 12.74 3.57 -2.69
C VAL A 375 11.47 3.96 -1.94
N TYR A 376 11.65 4.71 -0.86
CA TYR A 376 10.58 5.49 -0.23
C TYR A 376 10.60 6.95 -0.71
N GLY A 377 9.44 7.45 -1.13
CA GLY A 377 9.22 8.89 -1.37
C GLY A 377 10.23 9.58 -2.29
N HIS A 378 10.73 8.91 -3.34
CA HIS A 378 11.72 9.47 -4.27
C HIS A 378 12.97 10.06 -3.62
N MET A 379 13.42 9.49 -2.50
CA MET A 379 14.55 10.03 -1.72
C MET A 379 14.27 11.45 -1.18
N SER A 380 13.02 11.90 -1.16
CA SER A 380 12.56 13.18 -0.62
C SER A 380 11.37 12.97 0.33
N PRO A 381 11.61 12.30 1.47
CA PRO A 381 10.58 11.96 2.47
C PRO A 381 9.97 13.18 3.16
N THR A 382 10.59 14.36 3.03
CA THR A 382 10.03 15.63 3.51
C THR A 382 8.90 16.16 2.64
N PHE A 383 8.74 15.62 1.42
CA PHE A 383 7.77 16.10 0.44
C PHE A 383 6.81 14.99 -0.04
N TYR A 384 7.33 13.80 -0.32
CA TYR A 384 6.54 12.66 -0.78
C TYR A 384 6.19 11.71 0.34
N THR A 385 5.02 11.07 0.21
CA THR A 385 4.54 10.03 1.11
C THR A 385 4.17 8.79 0.30
N ASP A 386 4.23 7.61 0.93
CA ASP A 386 3.72 6.36 0.35
C ASP A 386 2.75 5.66 1.34
N PRO A 387 1.49 6.11 1.42
CA PRO A 387 0.53 5.58 2.40
C PRO A 387 0.19 4.09 2.26
N LEU A 388 0.44 3.51 1.08
CA LEU A 388 0.11 2.11 0.78
C LEU A 388 1.35 1.21 0.67
N GLY A 389 2.53 1.79 0.51
CA GLY A 389 3.72 1.03 0.13
C GLY A 389 3.69 0.61 -1.32
N LEU A 390 3.13 1.44 -2.22
CA LEU A 390 2.97 1.19 -3.65
C LEU A 390 3.20 2.46 -4.49
N TYR A 391 3.92 3.45 -3.95
CA TYR A 391 3.91 4.80 -4.50
C TYR A 391 4.34 4.85 -5.97
N ASN A 392 3.59 5.66 -6.75
CA ASN A 392 3.82 5.94 -8.17
C ASN A 392 3.91 7.47 -8.39
N PRO A 393 5.08 8.01 -8.78
CA PRO A 393 5.29 9.45 -9.04
C PRO A 393 4.67 9.99 -10.34
N GLU A 394 4.34 9.14 -11.32
CA GLU A 394 3.95 9.59 -12.67
C GLU A 394 2.46 9.94 -12.79
N ARG A 395 1.69 9.79 -11.72
CA ARG A 395 0.30 10.23 -11.64
C ARG A 395 0.13 11.07 -10.38
N GLY A 396 0.39 12.37 -10.50
CA GLY A 396 -0.18 13.34 -9.56
C GLY A 396 -1.65 12.98 -9.33
N HIS A 397 -1.99 12.77 -8.06
CA HIS A 397 -3.31 12.33 -7.58
C HIS A 397 -4.45 12.47 -8.59
N PRO A 398 -5.02 11.34 -9.06
CA PRO A 398 -6.42 11.29 -9.40
C PRO A 398 -7.11 10.35 -8.41
N ASP A 399 -8.10 10.89 -7.71
CA ASP A 399 -9.15 10.20 -6.95
C ASP A 399 -9.18 8.67 -7.15
N PHE A 400 -8.56 7.93 -6.23
CA PHE A 400 -8.79 6.50 -6.08
C PHE A 400 -10.07 6.30 -5.27
N GLU A 401 -11.22 6.60 -5.88
CA GLU A 401 -12.48 6.04 -5.42
C GLU A 401 -12.41 4.50 -5.61
N HIS A 402 -12.23 3.81 -4.48
CA HIS A 402 -12.32 2.35 -4.26
C HIS A 402 -11.08 1.48 -4.61
N PRO A 403 -10.72 0.51 -3.72
CA PRO A 403 -9.62 -0.42 -3.95
C PRO A 403 -10.04 -1.54 -4.93
N GLY A 404 -9.91 -1.25 -6.22
CA GLY A 404 -9.93 -2.24 -7.30
C GLY A 404 -8.54 -2.36 -7.94
N TYR A 405 -7.98 -3.56 -7.94
CA TYR A 405 -6.61 -3.86 -8.41
C TYR A 405 -6.34 -3.54 -9.90
N PRO A 406 -5.06 -3.46 -10.32
CA PRO A 406 -4.62 -2.69 -11.48
C PRO A 406 -4.13 -3.56 -12.65
N TRP A 407 -4.73 -3.46 -13.84
CA TRP A 407 -4.23 -4.10 -15.08
C TRP A 407 -4.49 -3.24 -16.33
N THR A 408 -3.94 -2.04 -16.39
CA THR A 408 -4.00 -1.22 -17.62
C THR A 408 -2.65 -0.54 -17.91
N ASP A 409 -1.71 -1.30 -18.47
CA ASP A 409 -0.55 -0.75 -19.19
C ASP A 409 -1.06 -0.23 -20.55
N HIS A 410 -1.32 1.07 -20.64
CA HIS A 410 -2.05 1.65 -21.78
C HIS A 410 -1.21 2.08 -22.98
N GLU A 411 0.12 1.93 -22.99
CA GLU A 411 0.94 2.54 -24.05
C GLU A 411 1.62 1.58 -25.05
N GLU A 412 1.61 0.27 -24.80
CA GLU A 412 2.09 -0.71 -25.80
C GLU A 412 1.11 -1.85 -26.13
N ASP A 413 -0.02 -1.96 -25.43
CA ASP A 413 -0.98 -3.05 -25.64
C ASP A 413 -2.11 -2.62 -26.61
N ASP A 414 -2.40 -3.48 -27.58
CA ASP A 414 -3.50 -3.28 -28.55
C ASP A 414 -4.85 -3.61 -27.90
N PHE A 415 -5.56 -2.57 -27.43
CA PHE A 415 -6.90 -2.69 -26.82
C PHE A 415 -8.04 -2.86 -27.83
N SER A 416 -7.76 -2.81 -29.14
CA SER A 416 -8.81 -2.97 -30.17
C SER A 416 -9.52 -4.34 -30.08
N ALA A 417 -8.84 -5.35 -29.53
CA ALA A 417 -9.45 -6.63 -29.22
C ALA A 417 -10.45 -6.55 -28.07
N CYS A 418 -10.13 -5.81 -26.99
CA CYS A 418 -11.06 -5.64 -25.87
C CYS A 418 -12.30 -4.83 -26.30
N GLU A 419 -12.09 -3.76 -27.07
CA GLU A 419 -13.19 -2.98 -27.66
C GLU A 419 -14.05 -3.85 -28.59
N TYR A 420 -13.44 -4.63 -29.48
CA TYR A 420 -14.15 -5.56 -30.36
C TYR A 420 -15.02 -6.56 -29.58
N TYR A 421 -14.47 -7.18 -28.52
CA TYR A 421 -15.19 -8.17 -27.73
C TYR A 421 -16.31 -7.56 -26.88
N SER A 422 -16.13 -6.33 -26.39
CA SER A 422 -17.17 -5.54 -25.73
C SER A 422 -18.35 -5.26 -26.68
N ASP A 423 -18.04 -4.68 -27.84
CA ASP A 423 -19.00 -4.33 -28.89
C ASP A 423 -19.81 -5.53 -29.37
N VAL A 424 -19.13 -6.66 -29.51
CA VAL A 424 -19.73 -7.92 -29.94
C VAL A 424 -20.61 -8.50 -28.84
N HIS A 425 -20.17 -8.46 -27.58
CA HIS A 425 -20.95 -8.93 -26.45
C HIS A 425 -22.27 -8.18 -26.34
N GLU A 426 -22.26 -6.85 -26.42
CA GLU A 426 -23.48 -6.03 -26.37
C GLU A 426 -24.47 -6.37 -27.51
N LYS A 427 -23.96 -6.74 -28.69
CA LYS A 427 -24.79 -7.01 -29.88
C LYS A 427 -25.31 -8.44 -29.96
N VAL A 428 -24.58 -9.43 -29.44
CA VAL A 428 -24.88 -10.86 -29.63
C VAL A 428 -25.20 -11.57 -28.31
N GLY A 429 -24.78 -11.04 -27.16
CA GLY A 429 -25.11 -11.59 -25.84
C GLY A 429 -24.37 -12.87 -25.45
N CYS A 430 -23.45 -13.37 -26.28
CA CYS A 430 -22.77 -14.64 -26.03
C CYS A 430 -21.81 -14.57 -24.83
N ARG A 431 -21.86 -15.62 -23.99
CA ARG A 431 -21.01 -15.78 -22.80
C ARG A 431 -19.51 -15.84 -23.15
N TYR A 432 -19.16 -16.40 -24.30
CA TYR A 432 -17.77 -16.42 -24.77
C TYR A 432 -17.20 -15.00 -24.95
N HIS A 433 -17.95 -14.11 -25.59
CA HIS A 433 -17.48 -12.74 -25.86
C HIS A 433 -17.44 -11.89 -24.59
N SER A 434 -18.35 -12.11 -23.63
CA SER A 434 -18.24 -11.54 -22.27
C SER A 434 -16.99 -12.04 -21.56
N PHE A 435 -16.71 -13.35 -21.59
CA PHE A 435 -15.50 -13.89 -20.97
C PHE A 435 -14.21 -13.41 -21.66
N ALA A 436 -14.23 -13.28 -22.99
CA ALA A 436 -13.11 -12.75 -23.75
C ALA A 436 -12.86 -11.27 -23.43
N TYR A 437 -13.93 -10.47 -23.29
CA TYR A 437 -13.88 -9.10 -22.81
C TYR A 437 -13.29 -9.03 -21.39
N ASP A 438 -13.87 -9.76 -20.43
CA ASP A 438 -13.43 -9.84 -19.03
C ASP A 438 -11.96 -10.29 -18.89
N THR A 439 -11.53 -11.23 -19.74
CA THR A 439 -10.14 -11.70 -19.79
C THR A 439 -9.21 -10.62 -20.36
N CYS A 440 -9.68 -9.85 -21.34
CA CYS A 440 -8.93 -8.79 -22.00
C CYS A 440 -8.79 -7.54 -21.12
N THR A 441 -9.84 -7.17 -20.40
CA THR A 441 -9.88 -6.02 -19.48
C THR A 441 -9.46 -6.36 -18.06
N GLY A 442 -9.27 -7.64 -17.75
CA GLY A 442 -9.00 -8.14 -16.40
C GLY A 442 -10.21 -8.08 -15.45
N THR A 443 -11.38 -7.62 -15.93
CA THR A 443 -12.59 -7.47 -15.12
C THR A 443 -13.44 -8.73 -15.16
N GLY A 444 -13.09 -9.76 -14.38
CA GLY A 444 -13.90 -10.98 -14.27
C GLY A 444 -13.21 -12.22 -13.72
N PHE A 445 -11.96 -12.12 -13.27
CA PHE A 445 -11.20 -13.24 -12.70
C PHE A 445 -11.71 -13.64 -11.30
N ASN A 446 -12.78 -14.42 -11.23
CA ASN A 446 -13.18 -15.09 -9.99
C ASN A 446 -12.27 -16.32 -9.74
N ARG A 447 -11.26 -16.14 -8.88
CA ARG A 447 -10.23 -17.14 -8.48
C ARG A 447 -10.77 -18.50 -8.00
N SER A 448 -12.04 -18.58 -7.61
CA SER A 448 -12.66 -19.82 -7.11
C SER A 448 -12.78 -20.93 -8.17
N SER A 449 -12.90 -20.56 -9.45
CA SER A 449 -13.04 -21.53 -10.54
C SER A 449 -11.71 -22.20 -10.95
N PHE A 450 -10.59 -21.46 -10.85
CA PHE A 450 -9.28 -21.89 -11.35
C PHE A 450 -8.55 -22.88 -10.41
N ARG A 451 -8.83 -22.83 -9.09
CA ARG A 451 -8.21 -23.74 -8.11
C ARG A 451 -8.63 -25.21 -8.30
N SER A 452 -9.74 -25.47 -8.98
CA SER A 452 -10.26 -26.84 -9.14
C SER A 452 -9.62 -27.65 -10.27
N ARG A 453 -8.79 -27.04 -11.14
CA ARG A 453 -8.21 -27.72 -12.31
C ARG A 453 -6.74 -27.33 -12.57
N GLY A 454 -5.85 -27.76 -11.68
CA GLY A 454 -4.44 -28.12 -11.96
C GLY A 454 -3.60 -27.29 -12.95
N ALA A 455 -3.59 -25.95 -12.87
CA ALA A 455 -2.90 -25.09 -13.85
C ALA A 455 -1.39 -24.80 -13.58
N THR A 456 -0.86 -25.13 -12.40
CA THR A 456 0.56 -24.89 -12.05
C THR A 456 1.59 -25.63 -12.93
N PRO A 457 1.32 -26.85 -13.45
CA PRO A 457 2.22 -27.53 -14.39
C PRO A 457 2.22 -26.93 -15.81
N PHE A 458 1.18 -26.17 -16.18
CA PHE A 458 0.96 -25.71 -17.56
C PHE A 458 1.75 -24.46 -17.90
N LEU A 459 1.82 -23.48 -17.00
CA LEU A 459 2.66 -22.28 -17.17
C LEU A 459 4.15 -22.65 -17.27
N ARG A 460 4.58 -23.70 -16.55
CA ARG A 460 5.92 -24.30 -16.73
C ARG A 460 6.09 -24.91 -18.13
N ALA A 461 5.10 -25.61 -18.67
CA ALA A 461 5.18 -26.24 -19.99
C ALA A 461 5.27 -25.22 -21.15
N CYS A 462 4.58 -24.06 -21.04
CA CYS A 462 4.68 -23.00 -22.05
C CYS A 462 6.02 -22.26 -22.03
N ASN A 463 6.59 -22.01 -20.83
CA ASN A 463 7.91 -21.40 -20.71
C ASN A 463 9.03 -22.33 -21.22
N LEU A 464 8.88 -23.66 -21.03
CA LEU A 464 9.82 -24.65 -21.56
C LEU A 464 9.75 -24.82 -23.09
N ALA A 465 8.57 -24.61 -23.72
CA ALA A 465 8.39 -24.81 -25.16
C ALA A 465 8.94 -23.66 -26.03
N LEU A 466 9.12 -22.46 -25.47
CA LEU A 466 9.59 -21.28 -26.21
C LEU A 466 11.10 -21.02 -26.08
N ASN A 467 11.80 -21.75 -25.19
CA ASN A 467 13.21 -21.49 -24.85
C ASN A 467 13.48 -20.00 -24.58
N ARG A 468 12.50 -19.31 -23.96
CA ARG A 468 12.47 -17.88 -23.66
C ARG A 468 11.80 -17.68 -22.30
N SER A 469 12.31 -16.74 -21.50
CA SER A 469 11.88 -16.49 -20.14
C SER A 469 10.58 -15.67 -20.01
N ARG A 470 10.13 -14.96 -21.07
CA ARG A 470 8.89 -14.14 -21.09
C ARG A 470 8.28 -14.01 -22.50
N VAL A 471 6.97 -13.82 -22.58
CA VAL A 471 6.21 -13.43 -23.80
C VAL A 471 6.25 -11.90 -23.94
N ARG A 472 6.66 -11.35 -25.09
CA ARG A 472 6.84 -9.89 -25.31
C ARG A 472 5.53 -9.22 -25.75
N ALA A 473 5.44 -7.89 -25.63
CA ALA A 473 4.27 -7.11 -26.06
C ALA A 473 3.90 -7.35 -27.54
N ASN A 474 4.89 -7.43 -28.43
CA ASN A 474 4.69 -7.75 -29.84
C ASN A 474 4.06 -9.13 -30.08
N ASP A 475 4.40 -10.11 -29.25
CA ASP A 475 3.86 -11.46 -29.36
C ASP A 475 2.37 -11.47 -28.90
N ARG A 476 2.04 -10.73 -27.82
CA ARG A 476 0.65 -10.52 -27.36
C ARG A 476 -0.21 -9.77 -28.37
N ASN A 477 0.31 -8.69 -28.95
CA ASN A 477 -0.39 -7.89 -29.95
C ASN A 477 -0.55 -8.63 -31.29
N CYS A 478 0.31 -9.61 -31.59
CA CYS A 478 0.08 -10.54 -32.69
C CYS A 478 -1.16 -11.40 -32.43
N ILE A 479 -1.26 -12.03 -31.25
CA ILE A 479 -2.39 -12.91 -30.89
C ILE A 479 -3.69 -12.13 -30.92
N ARG A 480 -3.74 -10.96 -30.25
CA ARG A 480 -4.95 -10.14 -30.13
C ARG A 480 -5.52 -9.79 -31.51
N ARG A 481 -4.68 -9.35 -32.44
CA ARG A 481 -5.08 -9.05 -33.82
C ARG A 481 -5.55 -10.28 -34.59
N CYS A 482 -4.89 -11.42 -34.40
CA CYS A 482 -5.32 -12.66 -35.03
C CYS A 482 -6.68 -13.14 -34.51
N LEU A 483 -6.90 -13.11 -33.19
CA LEU A 483 -8.14 -13.57 -32.57
C LEU A 483 -9.35 -12.75 -33.04
N VAL A 484 -9.22 -11.43 -33.12
CA VAL A 484 -10.27 -10.56 -33.68
C VAL A 484 -10.57 -10.94 -35.13
N ARG A 485 -9.51 -11.09 -35.95
CA ARG A 485 -9.63 -11.41 -37.37
C ARG A 485 -10.30 -12.76 -37.63
N GLU A 486 -9.93 -13.80 -36.90
CA GLU A 486 -10.50 -15.13 -37.10
C GLU A 486 -11.88 -15.29 -36.44
N ASP A 487 -12.16 -14.63 -35.32
CA ASP A 487 -13.52 -14.61 -34.74
C ASP A 487 -14.52 -13.92 -35.68
N GLN A 488 -14.12 -12.83 -36.34
CA GLN A 488 -14.94 -12.19 -37.37
C GLN A 488 -15.27 -13.13 -38.53
N LYS A 489 -14.33 -13.98 -38.96
CA LYS A 489 -14.59 -14.99 -40.00
C LYS A 489 -15.52 -16.08 -39.49
N ALA A 490 -15.25 -16.63 -38.31
CA ALA A 490 -16.04 -17.70 -37.72
C ALA A 490 -17.50 -17.28 -37.47
N ARG A 491 -17.74 -16.03 -37.06
CA ARG A 491 -19.09 -15.46 -36.90
C ARG A 491 -19.86 -15.30 -38.22
N ASN A 492 -19.16 -15.20 -39.35
CA ASN A 492 -19.77 -15.09 -40.67
C ASN A 492 -19.95 -16.44 -41.34
N ASP A 493 -19.29 -17.48 -40.85
CA ASP A 493 -19.41 -18.86 -41.33
C ASP A 493 -20.69 -19.54 -40.80
N PRO A 494 -21.60 -20.01 -41.66
CA PRO A 494 -22.77 -20.79 -41.25
C PRO A 494 -22.42 -22.08 -40.49
N GLU A 495 -21.32 -22.76 -40.83
CA GLU A 495 -20.90 -24.02 -40.19
C GLU A 495 -20.42 -23.82 -38.74
N CYS A 496 -20.02 -22.60 -38.40
CA CYS A 496 -19.64 -22.18 -37.07
C CYS A 496 -20.78 -21.56 -36.26
N ARG A 497 -22.00 -21.47 -36.81
CA ARG A 497 -23.20 -20.93 -36.12
C ARG A 497 -24.32 -21.95 -35.93
N THR A 498 -24.34 -23.04 -36.71
CA THR A 498 -25.39 -24.06 -36.61
C THR A 498 -24.78 -25.46 -36.48
N GLY A 499 -24.90 -26.10 -35.32
CA GLY A 499 -24.46 -27.48 -35.11
C GLY A 499 -24.75 -28.01 -33.70
N PRO A 500 -24.91 -29.33 -33.50
CA PRO A 500 -25.11 -29.91 -32.18
C PRO A 500 -23.77 -29.95 -31.44
N GLY A 501 -23.63 -29.17 -30.37
CA GLY A 501 -22.44 -29.09 -29.52
C GLY A 501 -22.83 -28.89 -28.06
N SER A 502 -22.07 -29.52 -27.16
CA SER A 502 -22.35 -29.79 -25.74
C SER A 502 -22.21 -28.58 -24.79
N CYS A 503 -22.70 -27.41 -25.20
CA CYS A 503 -22.93 -26.29 -24.28
C CYS A 503 -24.25 -25.61 -24.66
N PRO A 504 -25.15 -25.31 -23.70
CA PRO A 504 -26.36 -24.56 -24.01
C PRO A 504 -25.93 -23.11 -24.29
N MET A 505 -25.74 -22.76 -25.56
CA MET A 505 -25.52 -21.39 -25.99
C MET A 505 -26.61 -20.99 -26.96
N GLU A 506 -27.10 -19.78 -26.74
CA GLU A 506 -28.23 -19.11 -27.40
C GLU A 506 -28.00 -18.99 -28.93
N GLU A 507 -29.09 -18.84 -29.70
CA GLU A 507 -29.04 -18.64 -31.16
C GLU A 507 -28.10 -17.47 -31.51
N GLY A 508 -27.07 -17.74 -32.35
CA GLY A 508 -26.17 -16.71 -32.87
C GLY A 508 -24.72 -16.75 -32.38
N CYS A 509 -24.36 -17.65 -31.45
CA CYS A 509 -22.98 -17.79 -30.95
C CYS A 509 -22.07 -18.65 -31.84
N THR A 510 -20.77 -18.33 -31.88
CA THR A 510 -19.74 -19.15 -32.53
C THR A 510 -19.58 -20.47 -31.77
N LEU A 511 -19.61 -21.60 -32.48
CA LEU A 511 -19.43 -22.92 -31.89
C LEU A 511 -18.02 -23.10 -31.30
N THR A 512 -17.93 -23.75 -30.14
CA THR A 512 -16.67 -24.01 -29.42
C THR A 512 -15.59 -24.65 -30.29
N ARG A 513 -15.96 -25.61 -31.15
CA ARG A 513 -15.02 -26.25 -32.10
C ARG A 513 -14.32 -25.26 -33.04
N CYS A 514 -15.04 -24.22 -33.45
CA CYS A 514 -14.48 -23.18 -34.32
C CYS A 514 -13.60 -22.23 -33.52
N ILE A 515 -14.00 -21.91 -32.28
CA ILE A 515 -13.21 -21.13 -31.34
C ILE A 515 -11.86 -21.80 -31.09
N ASP A 516 -11.86 -23.06 -30.67
CA ASP A 516 -10.63 -23.80 -30.41
C ASP A 516 -9.72 -23.87 -31.65
N SER A 517 -10.32 -24.13 -32.82
CA SER A 517 -9.57 -24.20 -34.09
C SER A 517 -8.87 -22.88 -34.45
N TYR A 518 -9.54 -21.74 -34.31
CA TYR A 518 -8.91 -20.46 -34.67
C TYR A 518 -7.96 -19.95 -33.58
N HIS A 519 -8.17 -20.32 -32.32
CA HIS A 519 -7.21 -20.03 -31.26
C HIS A 519 -5.90 -20.75 -31.51
N ASP A 520 -5.95 -22.06 -31.77
CA ASP A 520 -4.75 -22.85 -32.09
C ASP A 520 -3.99 -22.25 -33.27
N GLN A 521 -4.71 -21.88 -34.34
CA GLN A 521 -4.15 -21.19 -35.50
C GLN A 521 -3.47 -19.87 -35.13
N CYS A 522 -4.09 -19.05 -34.29
CA CYS A 522 -3.55 -17.75 -33.91
C CYS A 522 -2.30 -17.83 -33.02
N PHE A 523 -2.25 -18.83 -32.15
CA PHE A 523 -1.04 -19.07 -31.36
C PHE A 523 0.10 -19.56 -32.25
N GLU A 524 -0.18 -20.48 -33.20
CA GLU A 524 0.82 -20.95 -34.17
C GLU A 524 1.33 -19.82 -35.08
N GLU A 525 0.43 -18.99 -35.62
CA GLU A 525 0.77 -17.86 -36.49
C GLU A 525 1.70 -16.85 -35.79
N CYS A 526 1.53 -16.68 -34.47
CA CYS A 526 2.33 -15.78 -33.65
C CYS A 526 3.57 -16.46 -33.04
N GLY A 527 3.94 -17.65 -33.53
CA GLY A 527 5.15 -18.37 -33.12
C GLY A 527 5.07 -19.00 -31.73
N MET A 528 3.86 -19.25 -31.23
CA MET A 528 3.61 -19.94 -29.97
C MET A 528 3.06 -21.35 -30.19
N ASN A 529 3.28 -22.22 -29.21
CA ASN A 529 2.72 -23.56 -29.25
C ASN A 529 1.18 -23.47 -29.07
N PRO A 530 0.36 -24.05 -29.97
CA PRO A 530 -1.10 -24.08 -29.82
C PRO A 530 -1.56 -24.66 -28.48
N ARG A 531 -0.78 -25.58 -27.91
CA ARG A 531 -1.03 -26.15 -26.59
C ARG A 531 -0.94 -25.15 -25.43
N CYS A 532 -0.53 -23.90 -25.67
CA CYS A 532 -0.56 -22.83 -24.67
C CYS A 532 -1.95 -22.21 -24.49
N TYR A 533 -2.92 -22.55 -25.33
CA TYR A 533 -4.33 -22.23 -25.12
C TYR A 533 -5.08 -23.42 -24.47
N GLY A 534 -5.91 -23.11 -23.46
CA GLY A 534 -6.67 -24.07 -22.65
C GLY A 534 -7.90 -24.70 -23.30
N GLY A 535 -7.97 -24.78 -24.64
CA GLY A 535 -9.11 -25.38 -25.36
C GLY A 535 -9.21 -26.91 -25.24
N ASN A 536 -8.07 -27.62 -25.18
CA ASN A 536 -8.05 -29.09 -25.10
C ASN A 536 -8.35 -29.68 -23.70
N TYR A 537 -8.73 -28.85 -22.71
CA TYR A 537 -9.21 -29.30 -21.39
C TYR A 537 -10.75 -29.37 -21.29
N PHE A 538 -11.46 -28.89 -22.31
CA PHE A 538 -12.93 -28.87 -22.34
C PHE A 538 -13.56 -30.00 -23.19
N SER A 539 -12.74 -30.82 -23.87
CA SER A 539 -13.15 -32.14 -24.33
C SER A 539 -13.23 -33.10 -23.12
N TYR A 540 -14.45 -33.40 -22.67
CA TYR A 540 -14.74 -34.35 -21.60
C TYR A 540 -14.02 -35.70 -21.83
N PRO A 541 -13.30 -36.26 -20.85
CA PRO A 541 -12.92 -37.66 -20.88
C PRO A 541 -14.13 -38.47 -20.39
N ASN A 542 -14.93 -38.96 -21.33
CA ASN A 542 -15.80 -40.12 -21.13
C ASN A 542 -16.12 -40.70 -22.52
N ASP A 543 -15.17 -41.44 -23.06
CA ASP A 543 -15.39 -42.65 -23.85
C ASP A 543 -14.02 -43.21 -24.25
N ASP A 544 -13.57 -44.22 -23.49
CA ASP A 544 -13.07 -45.49 -24.04
C ASP A 544 -12.50 -46.34 -22.89
N GLY A 545 -13.14 -47.47 -22.66
CA GLY A 545 -12.76 -48.42 -21.63
C GLY A 545 -11.39 -49.04 -21.87
N ARG A 546 -10.57 -49.07 -20.82
CA ARG A 546 -9.67 -50.16 -20.42
C ARG A 546 -9.16 -49.93 -19.00
#